data_AF-A0A235B730-F1
#
_entry.id   AF-A0A235B730-F1
#
_cell.length_a   1.000
_cell.length_b   1.000
_cell.length_c   1.000
_cell.angle_alpha   90.00
_cell.angle_beta   90.00
_cell.angle_gamma   90.00
#
_symmetry.space_group_name_H-M   'P 1'
#
loop_
_entity.id
_entity.type
_entity.pdbx_description
1 polymer ?
#
loop_
_entity_poly.entity_id
_entity_poly.type
_entity_poly.pdbx_seq_one_letter_code
_entity_poly.pdbx_strand_id
1 'polypeptide(L)' 'MELLITIVHNIRMRSERKVERELLHEVKRVRGKRDLLVQLLKATLGHPDGIIGDVLYSVVDPKALLDLLKEEGKMWLSP' A
#
# COMPACT_ATOMS: atom_id res chain seq x y z
N MET A 1 -11.40 34.96 25.42
CA MET A 1 -11.18 33.50 25.64
C MET A 1 -11.59 32.64 24.45
N GLU A 2 -12.43 33.11 23.52
CA GLU A 2 -12.92 32.28 22.41
C GLU A 2 -11.86 31.90 21.37
N LEU A 3 -10.87 32.75 21.12
CA LEU A 3 -9.85 32.50 20.11
C LEU A 3 -9.01 31.24 20.40
N LEU A 4 -8.61 31.04 21.66
CA LEU A 4 -7.85 29.86 22.08
C LEU A 4 -8.68 28.59 21.92
N ILE A 5 -9.96 28.64 22.30
CA ILE A 5 -10.89 27.51 22.18
C ILE A 5 -11.03 27.11 20.70
N THR A 6 -11.22 28.09 19.82
CA THR A 6 -11.31 27.87 18.36
C THR A 6 -10.03 27.30 17.77
N ILE A 7 -8.86 27.80 18.19
CA ILE A 7 -7.56 27.28 17.74
C ILE A 7 -7.39 25.82 18.18
N VAL A 8 -7.65 25.50 19.45
CA VAL A 8 -7.54 24.14 19.98
C VAL A 8 -8.50 23.19 19.27
N HIS A 9 -9.75 23.62 19.04
CA HIS A 9 -10.72 22.82 18.29
C HIS A 9 -10.26 22.54 16.85
N ASN A 10 -9.74 23.55 16.14
CA ASN A 10 -9.22 23.37 14.79
C ASN A 10 -7.99 22.46 14.74
N ILE A 11 -7.09 22.54 15.72
CA ILE A 11 -5.95 21.63 15.83
C ILE A 11 -6.42 20.19 16.03
N ARG A 12 -7.38 19.98 16.94
CA ARG A 12 -7.99 18.66 17.17
C ARG A 12 -8.62 18.09 15.91
N MET A 13 -9.48 18.86 15.24
CA MET A 13 -10.15 18.43 14.01
C MET A 13 -9.17 18.11 12.88
N ARG A 14 -8.07 18.86 12.75
CA ARG A 14 -7.02 18.58 11.77
C ARG A 14 -6.22 17.33 12.12
N SER A 15 -5.95 17.10 13.40
CA SER A 15 -5.27 15.90 13.88
C SER A 15 -6.12 14.64 13.64
N GLU A 16 -7.40 14.68 13.99
CA GLU A 16 -8.34 13.57 13.77
C GLU A 16 -8.45 13.21 12.28
N ARG A 17 -8.61 14.22 11.41
CA ARG A 17 -8.63 14.01 9.94
C ARG A 17 -7.33 13.47 9.38
N LYS A 18 -6.18 13.86 9.95
CA LYS A 18 -4.86 13.36 9.51
C LYS A 18 -4.74 11.87 9.83
N VAL A 19 -5.06 11.47 11.06
CA VAL A 19 -5.01 10.07 11.51
C VAL A 19 -5.97 9.19 10.69
N GLU A 20 -7.20 9.64 10.44
CA GLU A 20 -8.17 8.91 9.61
C GLU A 20 -7.64 8.67 8.19
N ARG A 21 -7.01 9.69 7.58
CA ARG A 21 -6.41 9.57 6.24
C ARG A 21 -5.25 8.59 6.23
N GLU A 22 -4.39 8.64 7.24
CA GLU A 22 -3.25 7.72 7.37
C GLU A 22 -3.73 6.27 7.51
N LEU A 23 -4.74 6.02 8.36
CA LEU A 23 -5.37 4.69 8.49
C LEU A 23 -5.99 4.19 7.19
N LEU A 24 -6.77 5.04 6.49
CA LEU A 24 -7.36 4.69 5.20
C LEU A 24 -6.28 4.38 4.15
N HIS A 25 -5.20 5.15 4.14
CA HIS A 25 -4.07 4.91 3.25
C HIS A 25 -3.39 3.58 3.56
N GLU A 26 -3.14 3.26 4.82
CA GLU A 26 -2.56 1.99 5.24
C GLU A 26 -3.46 0.78 4.91
N VAL A 27 -4.77 0.90 5.13
CA VAL A 27 -5.73 -0.16 4.77
C VAL A 27 -5.75 -0.39 3.26
N LYS A 28 -5.79 0.68 2.46
CA LYS A 28 -5.71 0.59 0.99
C LYS A 28 -4.40 -0.04 0.53
N ARG A 29 -3.27 0.36 1.14
CA ARG A 29 -1.94 -0.17 0.86
C ARG A 29 -1.89 -1.68 1.13
N VAL A 30 -2.28 -2.13 2.32
CA VAL A 30 -2.26 -3.56 2.68
C VAL A 30 -3.21 -4.40 1.81
N ARG A 31 -4.41 -3.89 1.50
CA ARG A 31 -5.34 -4.57 0.58
C ARG A 31 -4.75 -4.70 -0.83
N GLY A 32 -4.23 -3.60 -1.40
CA GLY A 32 -3.61 -3.61 -2.72
C GLY A 32 -2.45 -4.61 -2.83
N LYS A 33 -1.64 -4.75 -1.77
CA LYS A 33 -0.56 -5.77 -1.71
C LYS A 33 -1.08 -7.20 -1.75
N ARG A 34 -2.10 -7.51 -0.94
CA ARG A 34 -2.70 -8.86 -0.93
C ARG A 34 -3.33 -9.19 -2.28
N ASP A 35 -4.04 -8.24 -2.87
CA ASP A 35 -4.68 -8.45 -4.17
C ASP A 35 -3.65 -8.70 -5.27
N LEU A 36 -2.51 -7.99 -5.24
CA LEU A 36 -1.38 -8.20 -6.15
C LEU A 36 -0.78 -9.60 -5.99
N LEU A 37 -0.50 -10.04 -4.76
CA LEU A 37 0.05 -11.37 -4.49
C LEU A 37 -0.91 -12.50 -4.89
N VAL A 38 -2.21 -12.33 -4.67
CA VAL A 38 -3.23 -13.30 -5.08
C VAL A 38 -3.30 -13.40 -6.61
N GLN A 39 -3.18 -12.27 -7.32
CA GLN A 39 -3.13 -12.28 -8.80
C GLN A 39 -1.91 -13.03 -9.33
N LEU A 40 -0.73 -12.80 -8.74
CA LEU A 40 0.49 -13.55 -9.08
C LEU A 40 0.32 -15.06 -8.84
N LEU A 41 -0.16 -15.46 -7.66
CA LEU A 41 -0.37 -16.88 -7.33
C LEU A 41 -1.32 -17.55 -8.30
N LYS A 42 -2.42 -16.88 -8.67
CA LYS A 42 -3.36 -17.40 -9.67
C LYS A 42 -2.69 -17.58 -11.04
N ALA A 43 -1.88 -16.62 -11.47
CA ALA A 43 -1.16 -16.70 -12.74
C ALA A 43 -0.11 -17.82 -12.74
N THR A 44 0.66 -17.97 -11.66
CA THR A 44 1.65 -19.06 -11.51
C THR A 44 0.99 -20.44 -11.47
N LEU A 45 -0.15 -20.57 -10.78
CA LEU A 45 -0.88 -21.84 -10.73
C LEU A 45 -1.58 -22.18 -12.06
N GLY A 46 -2.03 -21.18 -12.81
CA GLY A 46 -2.67 -21.37 -14.12
C GLY A 46 -1.68 -21.65 -15.26
N HIS A 47 -0.44 -21.16 -15.14
CA HIS A 47 0.60 -21.27 -16.15
C HIS A 47 1.96 -21.61 -15.51
N PRO A 48 2.13 -22.84 -15.00
CA PRO A 48 3.33 -23.22 -14.25
C PRO A 48 4.61 -23.21 -15.10
N ASP A 49 4.51 -23.55 -16.39
CA ASP A 49 5.63 -23.59 -17.33
C ASP A 49 5.71 -22.33 -18.22
N GLY A 50 4.89 -21.33 -17.94
CA GLY A 50 4.83 -20.10 -18.72
C GLY A 50 6.05 -19.20 -18.52
N ILE A 51 6.41 -18.44 -19.56
CA ILE A 51 7.49 -17.45 -19.45
C ILE A 51 7.03 -16.35 -18.48
N ILE A 52 7.81 -16.12 -17.43
CA ILE A 52 7.49 -15.18 -16.35
C ILE A 52 7.09 -13.80 -16.88
N GLY A 53 7.85 -13.28 -17.85
CA GLY A 53 7.58 -11.97 -18.45
C GLY A 53 6.22 -11.90 -19.12
N ASP A 54 5.83 -12.94 -19.86
CA ASP A 54 4.58 -12.96 -20.62
C ASP A 54 3.37 -13.21 -19.70
N VAL A 55 3.55 -14.05 -18.68
CA VAL A 55 2.48 -14.49 -17.80
C VAL A 55 2.25 -13.54 -16.62
N LEU A 56 3.31 -13.10 -15.92
CA LEU A 56 3.13 -12.25 -14.74
C LEU A 56 2.97 -10.78 -15.12
N TYR A 57 3.73 -10.26 -16.09
CA TYR A 57 3.62 -8.84 -16.46
C TYR A 57 2.39 -8.52 -17.31
N SER A 58 1.66 -9.53 -17.81
CA SER A 58 0.34 -9.31 -18.42
C SER A 58 -0.77 -9.09 -17.39
N VAL A 59 -0.59 -9.51 -16.15
CA VAL A 59 -1.59 -9.38 -15.07
C VAL A 59 -1.23 -8.31 -14.03
N VAL A 60 0.04 -7.93 -13.93
CA VAL A 60 0.49 -6.92 -12.96
C VAL A 60 1.49 -5.93 -13.57
N ASP A 61 1.44 -4.67 -13.14
CA ASP A 61 2.41 -3.65 -13.52
C ASP A 61 3.79 -3.94 -12.86
N PRO A 62 4.88 -4.09 -13.64
CA PRO A 62 6.23 -4.26 -13.10
C PRO A 62 6.65 -3.17 -12.10
N LYS A 63 6.15 -1.94 -12.26
CA LYS A 63 6.39 -0.85 -11.32
C LYS A 63 5.76 -1.14 -9.95
N ALA A 64 4.55 -1.70 -9.92
CA ALA A 64 3.89 -2.07 -8.67
C ALA A 64 4.65 -3.19 -7.93
N LEU A 65 5.26 -4.13 -8.66
CA LEU A 65 6.14 -5.15 -8.08
C LEU A 65 7.43 -4.54 -7.51
N LEU A 66 8.04 -3.60 -8.22
CA LEU A 66 9.24 -2.90 -7.74
C LEU A 66 8.95 -2.04 -6.51
N ASP A 67 7.81 -1.36 -6.48
CA ASP A 67 7.38 -0.55 -5.35
C ASP A 67 7.08 -1.45 -4.14
N LEU A 68 6.48 -2.63 -4.34
CA LEU A 68 6.34 -3.66 -3.30
C LEU A 68 7.70 -4.06 -2.72
N LEU A 69 8.68 -4.39 -3.58
CA LEU A 69 10.03 -4.79 -3.14
C LEU A 69 10.77 -3.69 -2.40
N LYS A 70 10.63 -2.42 -2.80
CA LYS A 70 11.24 -1.28 -2.10
C LYS A 70 10.65 -1.07 -0.71
N GLU A 71 9.35 -1.28 -0.55
CA GLU A 71 8.69 -1.20 0.74
C GLU A 71 9.15 -2.31 1.69
N GLU A 72 9.25 -3.55 1.21
CA GLU A 72 9.71 -4.68 2.03
C GLU A 72 11.23 -4.58 2.28
N GLY A 73 12.04 -4.18 1.30
CA GLY A 73 13.48 -3.98 1.45
C GLY A 73 13.85 -2.93 2.50
N LYS A 74 13.00 -1.90 2.70
CA LYS A 74 13.16 -0.95 3.82
C LYS A 74 12.98 -1.59 5.20
N MET A 75 12.24 -2.71 5.29
CA MET A 75 12.04 -3.46 6.53
C MET A 75 13.27 -4.29 6.94
N TRP A 76 14.06 -4.75 5.96
CA TRP A 76 15.27 -5.55 6.20
C TRP A 76 16.57 -4.72 6.25
N LEU A 77 16.51 -3.43 5.90
CA LEU A 77 17.65 -2.49 5.89
C LEU A 77 17.62 -1.46 7.05
N SER A 78 16.85 -1.72 8.11
CA SER A 78 16.98 -0.98 9.38
C SER A 78 17.83 -1.82 10.35
N PRO A 79 18.92 -1.26 10.94
CA PRO A 79 19.71 -1.94 11.98
C PRO A 79 18.89 -2.30 13.22
#